data_AF-K1RUV2-F1
#
_entry.id   AF-K1RUV2-F1
#
_cell.length_a   1.000
_cell.length_b   1.000
_cell.length_c   1.000
_cell.angle_alpha   90.00
_cell.angle_beta   90.00
_cell.angle_gamma   90.00
#
_symmetry.space_group_name_H-M   'P 1'
#
loop_
_entity.id
_entity.type
_entity.pdbx_description
1 polymer ?
#
loop_
_entity_poly.entity_id
_entity_poly.type
_entity_poly.pdbx_seq_one_letter_code
_entity_poly.pdbx_strand_id
1 'polypeptide(L)'
;MLGTASPDYSGLIRALITIGCVYLVGTLATWLYNRRMVTIAQGTLKRIRDEMFEKMQSLPIRYFDTHTHGDIMSLYTNDTDTLRQMIAQSMAQLVSSVFTLAAVFFCMLYISIWLTLIVCAVMALILVFVRKLTGRIGGYFMAQQTALADLNGYVEEMVNGQKVVKVFCHEGQSKAELRRRNRVWAENAARASGMANSMMPMMNAVGYLQYVIIAVIGGTMAIAGTPNLGLTGMNTLTLGMIASFLTLSRGFTNPISQISNQFNSIVTALAGASRIFAFMDAEPETDDGYVTLVNAKEENGTLAETDHHTGLWAWKHPHGDGTVTYTKLAGRVVFDHVDFGYTPDKEVLHDITLYAEPGQKVAFVGATGAGKTRSQTSSTAFTTLPTARSATMASTSIRSARQICAAASASCSRT
;
A
#
# COMPACT_ATOMS: atom_id res chain seq x y z
N MET A 1 0.56 -37.52 -48.27
CA MET A 1 -0.13 -36.22 -48.14
C MET A 1 0.33 -35.26 -49.23
N LEU A 2 1.63 -34.96 -49.37
CA LEU A 2 2.17 -34.31 -50.56
C LEU A 2 2.48 -35.37 -51.63
N GLY A 3 1.73 -35.38 -52.74
CA GLY A 3 1.98 -36.27 -53.91
C GLY A 3 0.86 -37.25 -54.30
N THR A 4 -0.29 -37.26 -53.62
CA THR A 4 -1.43 -38.17 -53.94
C THR A 4 -2.57 -37.42 -54.63
N ALA A 5 -3.20 -38.01 -55.66
CA ALA A 5 -4.22 -37.37 -56.52
C ALA A 5 -5.53 -36.96 -55.81
N SER A 6 -5.79 -37.47 -54.60
CA SER A 6 -6.94 -37.10 -53.75
C SER A 6 -6.50 -37.03 -52.28
N PRO A 7 -5.92 -35.91 -51.81
CA PRO A 7 -5.49 -35.75 -50.42
C PRO A 7 -6.71 -35.67 -49.47
N ASP A 8 -6.72 -36.51 -48.42
CA ASP A 8 -7.72 -36.48 -47.36
C ASP A 8 -7.35 -35.43 -46.29
N TYR A 9 -8.05 -34.30 -46.31
CA TYR A 9 -7.85 -33.20 -45.35
C TYR A 9 -8.64 -33.36 -44.04
N SER A 10 -9.43 -34.43 -43.88
CA SER A 10 -10.29 -34.61 -42.71
C SER A 10 -9.51 -34.60 -41.40
N GLY A 11 -8.32 -35.24 -41.36
CA GLY A 11 -7.43 -35.24 -40.20
C GLY A 11 -6.87 -33.86 -39.85
N LEU A 12 -6.47 -33.08 -40.85
CA LEU A 12 -5.98 -31.71 -40.66
C LEU A 12 -7.10 -30.77 -40.18
N ILE A 13 -8.29 -30.87 -40.76
CA ILE A 13 -9.46 -30.08 -40.37
C ILE A 13 -9.84 -30.39 -38.92
N ARG A 14 -9.87 -31.67 -38.50
CA ARG A 14 -10.12 -32.06 -37.10
C ARG A 14 -9.07 -31.47 -36.15
N ALA A 15 -7.80 -31.49 -36.52
CA ALA A 15 -6.73 -30.88 -35.72
C ALA A 15 -6.89 -29.36 -35.60
N LEU A 16 -7.19 -28.66 -36.71
CA LEU A 16 -7.41 -27.21 -36.72
C LEU A 16 -8.63 -26.81 -35.89
N ILE A 17 -9.75 -27.55 -35.99
CA ILE A 17 -10.94 -27.31 -35.15
C ILE A 17 -10.59 -27.53 -33.68
N THR A 18 -9.84 -28.58 -33.35
CA THR A 18 -9.44 -28.86 -31.96
C THR A 18 -8.57 -27.74 -31.40
N ILE A 19 -7.56 -27.28 -32.15
CA ILE A 19 -6.71 -26.13 -31.77
C ILE A 19 -7.55 -24.86 -31.63
N GLY A 20 -8.48 -24.61 -32.56
CA GLY A 20 -9.41 -23.48 -32.51
C GLY A 20 -10.28 -23.48 -31.26
N CYS A 21 -10.86 -24.63 -30.90
CA CYS A 21 -11.62 -24.80 -29.67
C CYS A 21 -10.75 -24.58 -28.42
N VAL A 22 -9.53 -25.13 -28.38
CA VAL A 22 -8.60 -24.93 -27.25
C VAL A 22 -8.23 -23.46 -27.09
N TYR A 23 -7.94 -22.74 -28.17
CA TYR A 23 -7.64 -21.31 -28.10
C TYR A 23 -8.86 -20.46 -27.75
N LEU A 24 -10.06 -20.82 -28.22
CA LEU A 24 -11.29 -20.14 -27.84
C LEU A 24 -11.56 -20.30 -26.33
N VAL A 25 -11.48 -21.53 -25.82
CA VAL A 25 -11.63 -21.83 -24.38
C VAL A 25 -10.55 -21.11 -23.57
N GLY A 26 -9.29 -21.14 -24.02
CA GLY A 26 -8.18 -20.43 -23.38
C GLY A 26 -8.42 -18.93 -23.31
N THR A 27 -8.86 -18.31 -24.41
CA THR A 27 -9.16 -16.87 -24.47
C THR A 27 -10.32 -16.49 -23.55
N LEU A 28 -11.40 -17.29 -23.54
CA LEU A 28 -12.54 -17.08 -22.64
C LEU A 28 -12.15 -17.25 -21.18
N ALA A 29 -11.32 -18.25 -20.85
CA ALA A 29 -10.80 -18.47 -19.51
C ALA A 29 -9.92 -17.31 -19.04
N THR A 30 -9.00 -16.83 -19.90
CA THR A 30 -8.15 -15.67 -19.61
C THR A 30 -8.99 -14.40 -19.43
N TRP A 31 -10.01 -14.18 -20.26
CA TRP A 31 -10.93 -13.05 -20.11
C TRP A 31 -11.70 -13.11 -18.79
N LEU A 32 -12.25 -14.28 -18.44
CA LEU A 32 -12.97 -14.49 -17.19
C LEU A 32 -12.05 -14.27 -15.99
N TYR A 33 -10.85 -14.83 -16.01
CA TYR A 33 -9.82 -14.63 -14.98
C TYR A 33 -9.53 -13.14 -14.77
N ASN A 34 -9.18 -12.40 -15.84
CA ASN A 34 -8.87 -10.98 -15.73
C ASN A 34 -10.06 -10.18 -15.19
N ARG A 35 -11.27 -10.45 -15.69
CA ARG A 35 -12.49 -9.77 -15.23
C ARG A 35 -12.75 -10.02 -13.74
N ARG A 36 -12.67 -11.28 -13.29
CA ARG A 36 -12.86 -11.63 -11.87
C ARG A 36 -11.78 -11.03 -10.99
N MET A 37 -10.52 -11.07 -11.43
CA MET A 37 -9.39 -10.55 -10.68
C MET A 37 -9.49 -9.04 -10.47
N VAL A 38 -9.88 -8.27 -11.51
CA VAL A 38 -10.10 -6.82 -11.38
C VAL A 38 -11.22 -6.51 -10.38
N THR A 39 -12.34 -7.24 -10.43
CA THR A 39 -13.44 -7.04 -9.48
C THR A 39 -13.00 -7.33 -8.04
N ILE A 40 -12.26 -8.41 -7.81
CA ILE A 40 -11.74 -8.75 -6.48
C ILE A 40 -10.77 -7.67 -6.00
N ALA A 41 -9.80 -7.29 -6.81
CA ALA A 41 -8.79 -6.31 -6.43
C ALA A 41 -9.38 -4.92 -6.13
N GLN A 42 -10.29 -4.44 -6.98
CA GLN A 42 -10.95 -3.15 -6.77
C GLN A 42 -11.95 -3.20 -5.61
N GLY A 43 -12.65 -4.31 -5.43
CA GLY A 43 -13.55 -4.51 -4.29
C GLY A 43 -12.80 -4.51 -2.96
N THR A 44 -11.67 -5.20 -2.87
CA THR A 44 -10.79 -5.18 -1.69
C THR A 44 -10.23 -3.78 -1.44
N LEU A 45 -9.78 -3.08 -2.48
CA LEU A 45 -9.28 -1.71 -2.38
C LEU A 45 -10.34 -0.74 -1.84
N LYS A 46 -11.58 -0.84 -2.37
CA LYS A 46 -12.71 -0.06 -1.88
C LYS A 46 -12.94 -0.31 -0.39
N ARG A 47 -13.00 -1.58 0.02
CA ARG A 47 -13.24 -1.95 1.42
C ARG A 47 -12.14 -1.41 2.36
N ILE A 48 -10.87 -1.57 2.00
CA ILE A 48 -9.75 -1.04 2.80
C ILE A 48 -9.85 0.48 2.92
N ARG A 49 -10.17 1.19 1.82
CA ARG A 49 -10.32 2.65 1.86
C ARG A 49 -11.51 3.10 2.71
N ASP A 50 -12.62 2.39 2.63
CA ASP A 50 -13.82 2.67 3.44
C ASP A 50 -13.49 2.45 4.94
N GLU A 51 -12.86 1.33 5.29
CA GLU A 51 -12.44 1.01 6.67
C GLU A 51 -11.41 2.01 7.22
N MET A 52 -10.40 2.37 6.43
CA MET A 52 -9.43 3.39 6.81
C MET A 52 -10.11 4.76 7.02
N PHE A 53 -11.05 5.12 6.16
CA PHE A 53 -11.76 6.41 6.26
C PHE A 53 -12.67 6.46 7.50
N GLU A 54 -13.35 5.36 7.83
CA GLU A 54 -14.10 5.24 9.08
C GLU A 54 -13.17 5.33 10.29
N LYS A 55 -12.06 4.60 10.27
CA LYS A 55 -11.05 4.65 11.33
C LYS A 55 -10.51 6.06 11.53
N MET A 56 -10.18 6.77 10.46
CA MET A 56 -9.65 8.14 10.49
C MET A 56 -10.54 9.09 11.30
N GLN A 57 -11.86 8.95 11.21
CA GLN A 57 -12.80 9.81 11.92
C GLN A 57 -12.81 9.55 13.44
N SER A 58 -12.32 8.41 13.89
CA SER A 58 -12.23 8.03 15.31
C SER A 58 -10.86 8.31 15.94
N LEU A 59 -9.85 8.73 15.15
CA LEU A 59 -8.52 8.97 15.67
C LEU A 59 -8.42 10.32 16.40
N PRO A 60 -7.64 10.39 17.49
CA PRO A 60 -7.47 11.63 18.25
C PRO A 60 -6.75 12.71 17.43
N ILE A 61 -7.02 13.98 17.71
CA ILE A 61 -6.36 15.13 17.04
C ILE A 61 -4.83 15.03 17.11
N ARG A 62 -4.28 14.50 18.21
CA ARG A 62 -2.84 14.28 18.38
C ARG A 62 -2.23 13.43 17.24
N TYR A 63 -2.98 12.47 16.70
CA TYR A 63 -2.53 11.67 15.56
C TYR A 63 -2.26 12.56 14.33
N PHE A 64 -3.16 13.51 14.05
CA PHE A 64 -3.06 14.45 12.94
C PHE A 64 -2.03 15.57 13.16
N ASP A 65 -1.72 15.91 14.41
CA ASP A 65 -0.65 16.85 14.74
C ASP A 65 0.74 16.24 14.58
N THR A 66 0.85 14.91 14.69
CA THR A 66 2.13 14.17 14.60
C THR A 66 2.42 13.60 13.21
N HIS A 67 1.41 13.49 12.35
CA HIS A 67 1.55 13.00 10.97
C HIS A 67 1.25 14.12 9.99
N THR A 68 2.08 14.26 8.96
CA THR A 68 1.80 15.28 7.94
C THR A 68 0.58 14.88 7.11
N HIS A 69 -0.14 15.87 6.56
CA HIS A 69 -1.26 15.61 5.68
C HIS A 69 -0.84 14.77 4.44
N GLY A 70 0.40 14.93 3.98
CA GLY A 70 0.98 14.14 2.89
C GLY A 70 1.18 12.67 3.25
N ASP A 71 1.61 12.38 4.47
CA ASP A 71 1.80 10.99 4.94
C ASP A 71 0.48 10.23 4.96
N ILE A 72 -0.57 10.86 5.49
CA ILE A 72 -1.92 10.27 5.54
C ILE A 72 -2.47 10.06 4.12
N MET A 73 -2.33 11.06 3.24
CA MET A 73 -2.78 10.95 1.85
C MET A 73 -2.04 9.85 1.06
N SER A 74 -0.76 9.62 1.36
CA SER A 74 0.02 8.53 0.73
C SER A 74 -0.52 7.15 1.08
N LEU A 75 -1.12 6.96 2.26
CA LEU A 75 -1.76 5.68 2.63
C LEU A 75 -2.94 5.38 1.69
N TYR A 76 -3.81 6.36 1.46
CA TYR A 76 -5.00 6.23 0.60
C TYR A 76 -4.70 6.15 -0.90
N THR A 77 -3.52 6.59 -1.32
CA THR A 77 -3.14 6.66 -2.74
C THR A 77 -2.11 5.60 -3.09
N ASN A 78 -0.85 5.81 -2.70
CA ASN A 78 0.27 4.97 -3.09
C ASN A 78 0.24 3.60 -2.41
N ASP A 79 0.07 3.55 -1.09
CA ASP A 79 0.21 2.28 -0.37
C ASP A 79 -0.92 1.32 -0.70
N THR A 80 -2.15 1.82 -0.68
CA THR A 80 -3.30 1.02 -1.07
C THR A 80 -3.25 0.58 -2.54
N ASP A 81 -2.67 1.38 -3.46
CA ASP A 81 -2.43 0.92 -4.84
C ASP A 81 -1.32 -0.13 -4.93
N THR A 82 -0.24 -0.01 -4.16
CA THR A 82 0.81 -1.05 -4.12
C THR A 82 0.25 -2.38 -3.61
N LEU A 83 -0.61 -2.34 -2.60
CA LEU A 83 -1.34 -3.50 -2.08
C LEU A 83 -2.30 -4.07 -3.13
N ARG A 84 -3.02 -3.21 -3.87
CA ARG A 84 -3.86 -3.63 -5.00
C ARG A 84 -3.04 -4.32 -6.08
N GLN A 85 -1.90 -3.75 -6.49
CA GLN A 85 -1.00 -4.37 -7.48
C GLN A 85 -0.51 -5.73 -7.01
N MET A 86 -0.15 -5.86 -5.74
CA MET A 86 0.26 -7.14 -5.15
C MET A 86 -0.82 -8.20 -5.26
N ILE A 87 -2.05 -7.86 -4.91
CA ILE A 87 -3.17 -8.79 -4.99
C ILE A 87 -3.47 -9.10 -6.46
N ALA A 88 -3.75 -8.07 -7.28
CA ALA A 88 -4.29 -8.18 -8.63
C ALA A 88 -3.33 -8.83 -9.63
N GLN A 89 -2.05 -8.51 -9.51
CA GLN A 89 -1.04 -8.87 -10.50
C GLN A 89 -0.04 -9.83 -9.88
N SER A 90 0.52 -9.47 -8.73
CA SER A 90 1.70 -10.16 -8.22
C SER A 90 1.45 -11.58 -7.77
N MET A 91 0.52 -11.75 -6.84
CA MET A 91 0.13 -13.07 -6.35
C MET A 91 -0.47 -13.90 -7.48
N ALA A 92 -1.29 -13.28 -8.31
CA ALA A 92 -1.96 -13.93 -9.42
C ALA A 92 -0.96 -14.50 -10.45
N GLN A 93 0.06 -13.73 -10.78
CA GLN A 93 1.12 -14.11 -11.70
C GLN A 93 2.08 -15.15 -11.10
N LEU A 94 2.37 -15.09 -9.80
CA LEU A 94 3.12 -16.16 -9.11
C LEU A 94 2.38 -17.50 -9.18
N VAL A 95 1.09 -17.50 -8.86
CA VAL A 95 0.25 -18.71 -8.93
C VAL A 95 0.21 -19.23 -10.37
N SER A 96 -0.07 -18.37 -11.35
CA SER A 96 -0.06 -18.73 -12.77
C SER A 96 1.31 -19.27 -13.22
N SER A 97 2.41 -18.71 -12.73
CA SER A 97 3.77 -19.14 -13.06
C SER A 97 4.07 -20.53 -12.51
N VAL A 98 3.67 -20.83 -11.27
CA VAL A 98 3.81 -22.16 -10.67
C VAL A 98 2.98 -23.20 -11.43
N PHE A 99 1.72 -22.89 -11.76
CA PHE A 99 0.89 -23.78 -12.58
C PHE A 99 1.47 -24.02 -13.97
N THR A 100 1.94 -22.97 -14.65
CA THR A 100 2.57 -23.08 -15.96
C THR A 100 3.83 -23.92 -15.89
N LEU A 101 4.70 -23.67 -14.91
CA LEU A 101 5.94 -24.42 -14.70
C LEU A 101 5.64 -25.90 -14.45
N ALA A 102 4.69 -26.22 -13.57
CA ALA A 102 4.28 -27.59 -13.28
C ALA A 102 3.68 -28.27 -14.52
N ALA A 103 2.71 -27.62 -15.19
CA ALA A 103 2.06 -28.18 -16.38
C ALA A 103 3.06 -28.45 -17.50
N VAL A 104 3.94 -27.49 -17.79
CA VAL A 104 5.00 -27.65 -18.81
C VAL A 104 5.97 -28.75 -18.39
N PHE A 105 6.39 -28.81 -17.13
CA PHE A 105 7.27 -29.88 -16.62
C PHE A 105 6.67 -31.27 -16.83
N PHE A 106 5.39 -31.47 -16.46
CA PHE A 106 4.71 -32.75 -16.66
C PHE A 106 4.52 -33.07 -18.15
N CYS A 107 4.23 -32.08 -19.00
CA CYS A 107 4.17 -32.27 -20.46
C CYS A 107 5.55 -32.65 -21.03
N MET A 108 6.64 -32.10 -20.49
CA MET A 108 8.00 -32.43 -20.91
C MET A 108 8.38 -33.85 -20.49
N LEU A 109 8.07 -34.26 -19.26
CA LEU A 109 8.24 -35.65 -18.79
C LEU A 109 7.38 -36.64 -19.58
N TYR A 110 6.19 -36.22 -20.02
CA TYR A 110 5.31 -37.01 -20.87
C TYR A 110 5.97 -37.32 -22.23
N ILE A 111 6.69 -36.35 -22.81
CA ILE A 111 7.40 -36.52 -24.09
C ILE A 111 8.73 -37.25 -23.91
N SER A 112 9.61 -36.77 -23.02
CA SER A 112 10.97 -37.32 -22.86
C SER A 112 11.58 -36.96 -21.51
N ILE A 113 11.94 -37.96 -20.72
CA ILE A 113 12.64 -37.77 -19.44
C ILE A 113 14.07 -37.28 -19.67
N TRP A 114 14.78 -37.83 -20.67
CA TRP A 114 16.18 -37.47 -20.96
C TRP A 114 16.35 -36.00 -21.34
N LEU A 115 15.52 -35.52 -22.28
CA LEU A 115 15.57 -34.11 -22.67
C LEU A 115 15.13 -33.19 -21.53
N THR A 116 14.21 -33.65 -20.66
CA THR A 116 13.77 -32.89 -19.49
C THR A 116 14.89 -32.72 -18.47
N LEU A 117 15.71 -33.75 -18.23
CA LEU A 117 16.87 -33.66 -17.35
C LEU A 117 17.89 -32.62 -17.85
N ILE A 118 18.14 -32.59 -19.16
CA ILE A 118 19.02 -31.58 -19.78
C ILE A 118 18.46 -30.17 -19.55
N VAL A 119 17.17 -29.97 -19.78
CA VAL A 119 16.49 -28.69 -19.51
C VAL A 119 16.62 -28.29 -18.04
N CYS A 120 16.41 -29.23 -17.11
CA CYS A 120 16.54 -28.98 -15.68
C CYS A 120 17.97 -28.63 -15.28
N ALA A 121 18.98 -29.29 -15.86
CA ALA A 121 20.39 -29.00 -15.62
C ALA A 121 20.78 -27.61 -16.13
N VAL A 122 20.37 -27.26 -17.36
CA VAL A 122 20.58 -25.92 -17.93
C VAL A 122 19.84 -24.87 -17.10
N MET A 123 18.63 -25.17 -16.62
CA MET A 123 17.88 -24.30 -15.73
C MET A 123 18.60 -24.07 -14.40
N ALA A 124 19.12 -25.11 -13.77
CA ALA A 124 19.87 -24.97 -12.53
C ALA A 124 21.09 -24.05 -12.71
N LEU A 125 21.79 -24.18 -13.85
CA LEU A 125 22.88 -23.29 -14.23
C LEU A 125 22.41 -21.84 -14.42
N ILE A 126 21.26 -21.62 -15.08
CA ILE A 126 20.63 -20.30 -15.22
C ILE A 126 20.33 -19.69 -13.85
N LEU A 127 19.71 -20.43 -12.94
CA LEU A 127 19.34 -19.93 -11.61
C LEU A 127 20.57 -19.50 -10.80
N VAL A 128 21.66 -20.28 -10.85
CA VAL A 128 22.92 -19.93 -10.19
C VAL A 128 23.51 -18.66 -10.83
N PHE A 129 23.49 -18.57 -12.16
CA PHE A 129 23.96 -17.40 -12.89
C PHE A 129 23.17 -16.13 -12.53
N VAL A 130 21.83 -16.22 -12.55
CA VAL A 130 20.92 -15.13 -12.18
C VAL A 130 21.18 -14.68 -10.74
N ARG A 131 21.26 -15.62 -9.79
CA ARG A 131 21.50 -15.27 -8.38
C ARG A 131 22.80 -14.47 -8.19
N LYS A 132 23.87 -14.86 -8.88
CA LYS A 132 25.16 -14.16 -8.83
C LYS A 132 25.09 -12.77 -9.48
N LEU A 133 24.39 -12.65 -10.60
CA LEU A 133 24.26 -11.39 -11.33
C LEU A 133 23.36 -10.39 -10.58
N THR A 134 22.22 -10.83 -10.08
CA THR A 134 21.27 -9.99 -9.31
C THR A 134 21.91 -9.41 -8.06
N GLY A 135 22.71 -10.19 -7.32
CA GLY A 135 23.45 -9.67 -6.17
C GLY A 135 24.42 -8.53 -6.53
N ARG A 136 25.07 -8.63 -7.69
CA ARG A 136 25.98 -7.58 -8.18
C ARG A 136 25.21 -6.35 -8.66
N ILE A 137 24.09 -6.53 -9.37
CA ILE A 137 23.21 -5.46 -9.82
C ILE A 137 22.68 -4.69 -8.60
N GLY A 138 22.25 -5.39 -7.55
CA GLY A 138 21.75 -4.77 -6.31
C GLY A 138 22.77 -3.83 -5.66
N GLY A 139 24.06 -4.18 -5.65
CA GLY A 139 25.12 -3.31 -5.16
C GLY A 139 25.24 -1.98 -5.93
N TYR A 140 25.11 -2.01 -7.27
CA TYR A 140 25.11 -0.79 -8.07
C TYR A 140 23.86 0.06 -7.87
N PHE A 141 22.68 -0.56 -7.70
CA PHE A 141 21.45 0.17 -7.36
C PHE A 141 21.55 0.85 -5.99
N MET A 142 22.18 0.21 -5.00
CA MET A 142 22.44 0.85 -3.71
C MET A 142 23.39 2.04 -3.84
N ALA A 143 24.50 1.89 -4.56
CA ALA A 143 25.41 3.01 -4.83
C ALA A 143 24.73 4.17 -5.60
N GLN A 144 23.85 3.85 -6.55
CA GLN A 144 23.02 4.83 -7.25
C GLN A 144 22.08 5.57 -6.29
N GLN A 145 21.42 4.84 -5.39
CA GLN A 145 20.49 5.43 -4.42
C GLN A 145 21.21 6.37 -3.44
N THR A 146 22.39 5.97 -2.95
CA THR A 146 23.23 6.82 -2.07
C THR A 146 23.70 8.09 -2.81
N ALA A 147 24.16 7.97 -4.05
CA ALA A 147 24.59 9.12 -4.85
C ALA A 147 23.40 10.06 -5.19
N LEU A 148 22.21 9.51 -5.41
CA LEU A 148 20.99 10.30 -5.62
C LEU A 148 20.59 11.06 -4.35
N ALA A 149 20.68 10.44 -3.17
CA ALA A 149 20.39 11.10 -1.91
C ALA A 149 21.36 12.27 -1.64
N ASP A 150 22.66 12.06 -1.87
CA ASP A 150 23.69 13.11 -1.73
C ASP A 150 23.50 14.26 -2.74
N LEU A 151 23.07 13.94 -3.97
CA LEU A 151 22.72 14.95 -4.98
C LEU A 151 21.47 15.74 -4.59
N ASN A 152 20.40 15.07 -4.15
CA ASN A 152 19.16 15.73 -3.73
C ASN A 152 19.37 16.60 -2.49
N GLY A 153 20.10 16.11 -1.49
CA GLY A 153 20.44 16.91 -0.30
C GLY A 153 21.21 18.18 -0.67
N TYR A 154 22.17 18.08 -1.59
CA TYR A 154 22.87 19.24 -2.12
C TYR A 154 21.95 20.24 -2.83
N VAL A 155 21.05 19.73 -3.70
CA VAL A 155 20.08 20.58 -4.40
C VAL A 155 19.16 21.29 -3.41
N GLU A 156 18.67 20.59 -2.39
CA GLU A 156 17.80 21.15 -1.36
C GLU A 156 18.50 22.25 -0.56
N GLU A 157 19.75 22.03 -0.14
CA GLU A 157 20.57 23.05 0.54
C GLU A 157 20.82 24.27 -0.34
N MET A 158 21.15 24.09 -1.62
CA MET A 158 21.39 25.19 -2.55
C MET A 158 20.12 25.99 -2.88
N VAL A 159 18.97 25.33 -2.98
CA VAL A 159 17.69 25.99 -3.24
C VAL A 159 17.23 26.80 -2.02
N ASN A 160 17.32 26.22 -0.82
CA ASN A 160 17.02 26.94 0.42
C ASN A 160 18.03 28.08 0.68
N GLY A 161 19.30 27.84 0.40
CA GLY A 161 20.42 28.77 0.55
C GLY A 161 20.64 29.73 -0.62
N GLN A 162 19.75 29.78 -1.61
CA GLN A 162 19.99 30.49 -2.87
C GLN A 162 20.35 31.98 -2.71
N LYS A 163 19.79 32.65 -1.70
CA LYS A 163 20.11 34.06 -1.42
C LYS A 163 21.56 34.22 -0.96
N VAL A 164 22.02 33.31 -0.10
CA VAL A 164 23.40 33.29 0.41
C VAL A 164 24.36 33.04 -0.75
N VAL A 165 24.08 32.03 -1.60
CA VAL A 165 24.91 31.72 -2.76
C VAL A 165 25.06 32.92 -3.70
N LYS A 166 23.97 33.65 -3.97
CA LYS A 166 24.00 34.86 -4.82
C LYS A 166 24.71 36.04 -4.17
N VAL A 167 24.49 36.29 -2.88
CA VAL A 167 25.14 37.40 -2.16
C VAL A 167 26.66 37.23 -2.13
N PHE A 168 27.14 36.00 -1.97
CA PHE A 168 28.57 35.70 -2.00
C PHE A 168 29.10 35.43 -3.41
N CYS A 169 28.29 35.50 -4.47
CA CYS A 169 28.69 35.22 -5.86
C CYS A 169 29.31 33.82 -6.08
N HIS A 170 28.81 32.80 -5.38
CA HIS A 170 29.32 31.42 -5.42
C HIS A 170 28.59 30.51 -6.44
N GLU A 171 27.81 31.05 -7.36
CA GLU A 171 27.01 30.25 -8.30
C GLU A 171 27.85 29.34 -9.18
N GLY A 172 29.04 29.81 -9.59
CA GLY A 172 29.97 29.03 -10.41
C GLY A 172 30.49 27.79 -9.67
N GLN A 173 30.89 27.96 -8.42
CA GLN A 173 31.37 26.87 -7.56
C GLN A 173 30.23 25.89 -7.25
N SER A 174 29.05 26.39 -6.91
CA SER A 174 27.89 25.53 -6.64
C SER A 174 27.49 24.70 -7.85
N LYS A 175 27.53 25.29 -9.06
CA LYS A 175 27.30 24.54 -10.31
C LYS A 175 28.37 23.48 -10.56
N ALA A 176 29.63 23.76 -10.23
CA ALA A 176 30.73 22.80 -10.40
C ALA A 176 30.56 21.59 -9.47
N GLU A 177 30.23 21.81 -8.19
CA GLU A 177 29.97 20.73 -7.23
C GLU A 177 28.72 19.93 -7.60
N LEU A 178 27.65 20.60 -8.04
CA LEU A 178 26.46 19.93 -8.58
C LEU A 178 26.81 18.99 -9.73
N ARG A 179 27.63 19.45 -10.70
CA ARG A 179 28.06 18.62 -11.83
C ARG A 179 28.88 17.42 -11.38
N ARG A 180 29.75 17.58 -10.37
CA ARG A 180 30.55 16.48 -9.82
C ARG A 180 29.65 15.41 -9.21
N ARG A 181 28.73 15.80 -8.32
CA ARG A 181 27.77 14.86 -7.69
C ARG A 181 26.86 14.21 -8.73
N ASN A 182 26.35 14.99 -9.67
CA ASN A 182 25.52 14.50 -10.76
C ASN A 182 26.27 13.49 -11.65
N ARG A 183 27.58 13.68 -11.88
CA ARG A 183 28.39 12.72 -12.63
C ARG A 183 28.54 11.39 -11.89
N VAL A 184 28.77 11.41 -10.57
CA VAL A 184 28.84 10.20 -9.75
C VAL A 184 27.51 9.44 -9.81
N TRP A 185 26.39 10.16 -9.65
CA TRP A 185 25.07 9.56 -9.81
C TRP A 185 24.87 8.98 -11.22
N ALA A 186 25.21 9.72 -12.27
CA ALA A 186 25.05 9.28 -13.66
C ALA A 186 25.89 8.04 -13.99
N GLU A 187 27.14 7.97 -13.52
CA GLU A 187 28.01 6.81 -13.71
C GLU A 187 27.47 5.57 -12.99
N ASN A 188 27.00 5.72 -11.74
CA ASN A 188 26.39 4.62 -10.98
C ASN A 188 25.06 4.17 -11.62
N ALA A 189 24.22 5.12 -12.05
CA ALA A 189 22.96 4.85 -12.73
C ALA A 189 23.16 4.14 -14.06
N ALA A 190 24.16 4.53 -14.85
CA ALA A 190 24.51 3.90 -16.11
C ALA A 190 24.99 2.46 -15.90
N ARG A 191 25.83 2.20 -14.88
CA ARG A 191 26.27 0.83 -14.54
C ARG A 191 25.12 -0.04 -14.02
N ALA A 192 24.28 0.49 -13.13
CA ALA A 192 23.12 -0.22 -12.60
C ALA A 192 22.13 -0.59 -13.71
N SER A 193 21.68 0.40 -14.48
CA SER A 193 20.69 0.24 -15.54
C SER A 193 21.24 -0.56 -16.71
N GLY A 194 22.51 -0.33 -17.09
CA GLY A 194 23.16 -1.08 -18.17
C GLY A 194 23.22 -2.57 -17.86
N MET A 195 23.62 -2.93 -16.64
CA MET A 195 23.69 -4.34 -16.26
C MET A 195 22.30 -4.96 -16.04
N ALA A 196 21.35 -4.23 -15.47
CA ALA A 196 19.97 -4.67 -15.33
C ALA A 196 19.29 -4.93 -16.69
N ASN A 197 19.42 -3.98 -17.63
CA ASN A 197 18.83 -4.11 -18.97
C ASN A 197 19.50 -5.20 -19.80
N SER A 198 20.80 -5.47 -19.58
CA SER A 198 21.50 -6.58 -20.23
C SER A 198 21.00 -7.97 -19.80
N MET A 199 20.29 -8.07 -18.66
CA MET A 199 19.81 -9.33 -18.12
C MET A 199 18.80 -10.02 -19.05
N MET A 200 17.86 -9.28 -19.65
CA MET A 200 16.83 -9.87 -20.50
C MET A 200 17.41 -10.45 -21.82
N PRO A 201 18.28 -9.73 -22.56
CA PRO A 201 19.01 -10.32 -23.69
C PRO A 201 19.87 -11.54 -23.30
N MET A 202 20.54 -11.52 -22.14
CA MET A 202 21.30 -12.68 -21.67
C MET A 202 20.40 -13.89 -21.40
N MET A 203 19.23 -13.70 -20.78
CA MET A 203 18.25 -14.77 -20.56
C MET A 203 17.77 -15.36 -21.89
N ASN A 204 17.48 -14.52 -22.88
CA ASN A 204 17.11 -14.97 -24.22
C ASN A 204 18.26 -15.74 -24.90
N ALA A 205 19.49 -15.25 -24.79
CA ALA A 205 20.67 -15.93 -25.34
C ALA A 205 20.86 -17.32 -24.74
N VAL A 206 20.70 -17.47 -23.42
CA VAL A 206 20.74 -18.80 -22.79
C VAL A 206 19.57 -19.67 -23.24
N GLY A 207 18.38 -19.10 -23.41
CA GLY A 207 17.24 -19.81 -23.99
C GLY A 207 17.50 -20.31 -25.42
N TYR A 208 18.21 -19.54 -26.25
CA TYR A 208 18.62 -19.99 -27.57
C TYR A 208 19.72 -21.06 -27.51
N LEU A 209 20.68 -20.93 -26.59
CA LEU A 209 21.69 -21.98 -26.37
C LEU A 209 21.03 -23.30 -25.97
N GLN A 210 20.07 -23.25 -25.04
CA GLN A 210 19.26 -24.39 -24.63
C GLN A 210 18.50 -25.00 -25.81
N TYR A 211 17.90 -24.16 -26.67
CA TYR A 211 17.21 -24.59 -27.88
C TYR A 211 18.15 -25.37 -28.82
N VAL A 212 19.37 -24.88 -29.04
CA VAL A 212 20.37 -25.56 -29.89
C VAL A 212 20.79 -26.89 -29.28
N ILE A 213 21.07 -26.94 -27.97
CA ILE A 213 21.44 -28.18 -27.27
C ILE A 213 20.35 -29.24 -27.42
N ILE A 214 19.09 -28.87 -27.22
CA ILE A 214 17.95 -29.79 -27.36
C ILE A 214 17.76 -30.22 -28.81
N ALA A 215 17.91 -29.32 -29.79
CA ALA A 215 17.75 -29.64 -31.20
C ALA A 215 18.82 -30.64 -31.67
N VAL A 216 20.08 -30.45 -31.26
CA VAL A 216 21.18 -31.36 -31.59
C VAL A 216 20.98 -32.71 -30.91
N ILE A 217 20.78 -32.74 -29.60
CA ILE A 217 20.65 -33.99 -28.85
C ILE A 217 19.38 -34.74 -29.25
N GLY A 218 18.24 -34.05 -29.30
CA GLY A 218 16.97 -34.63 -29.74
C GLY A 218 17.02 -35.15 -31.17
N GLY A 219 17.67 -34.40 -32.09
CA GLY A 219 17.89 -34.83 -33.47
C GLY A 219 18.75 -36.09 -33.56
N THR A 220 19.86 -36.15 -32.82
CA THR A 220 20.71 -37.35 -32.77
C THR A 220 19.97 -38.55 -32.18
N MET A 221 19.18 -38.38 -31.12
CA MET A 221 18.38 -39.45 -30.52
C MET A 221 17.31 -39.98 -31.49
N ALA A 222 16.70 -39.10 -32.30
CA ALA A 222 15.73 -39.50 -33.32
C ALA A 222 16.37 -40.28 -34.47
N ILE A 223 17.53 -39.85 -34.96
CA ILE A 223 18.26 -40.53 -36.04
C ILE A 223 18.83 -41.87 -35.58
N ALA A 224 19.39 -41.92 -34.36
CA ALA A 224 19.97 -43.13 -33.79
C ALA A 224 18.91 -44.16 -33.34
N GLY A 225 17.61 -43.83 -33.41
CA GLY A 225 16.52 -44.70 -32.96
C GLY A 225 16.61 -45.05 -31.47
N THR A 226 17.25 -44.20 -30.67
CA THR A 226 17.48 -44.48 -29.24
C THR A 226 16.13 -44.59 -28.52
N PRO A 227 15.94 -45.60 -27.66
CA PRO A 227 14.71 -45.72 -26.88
C PRO A 227 14.53 -44.47 -26.01
N ASN A 228 13.49 -43.70 -26.31
CA ASN A 228 13.12 -42.53 -25.53
C ASN A 228 12.13 -42.95 -24.45
N LEU A 229 12.52 -42.72 -23.20
CA LEU A 229 11.68 -42.97 -22.04
C LEU A 229 10.82 -41.73 -21.78
N GLY A 230 9.51 -41.87 -21.98
CA GLY A 230 8.49 -40.91 -21.53
C GLY A 230 7.52 -41.57 -20.56
N LEU A 231 6.60 -40.79 -19.98
CA LEU A 231 5.55 -41.32 -19.10
C LEU A 231 4.56 -42.26 -19.84
N THR A 232 4.60 -42.31 -21.17
CA THR A 232 3.74 -43.18 -22.01
C THR A 232 4.40 -44.51 -22.42
N GLY A 233 5.67 -44.73 -22.04
CA GLY A 233 6.43 -45.92 -22.40
C GLY A 233 7.73 -45.61 -23.16
N MET A 234 8.36 -46.66 -23.70
CA MET A 234 9.56 -46.54 -24.54
C MET A 234 9.15 -46.44 -26.01
N ASN A 235 9.32 -45.24 -26.59
CA ASN A 235 9.04 -44.97 -28.01
C ASN A 235 10.27 -44.34 -28.68
N THR A 236 10.31 -44.30 -30.01
CA THR A 236 11.34 -43.53 -30.73
C THR A 236 10.94 -42.04 -30.77
N LEU A 237 11.93 -41.15 -30.68
CA LEU A 237 11.70 -39.70 -30.77
C LEU A 237 11.30 -39.31 -32.20
N THR A 238 10.06 -38.85 -32.40
CA THR A 238 9.58 -38.33 -33.67
C THR A 238 9.93 -36.86 -33.84
N LEU A 239 9.99 -36.38 -35.08
CA LEU A 239 10.22 -34.97 -35.40
C LEU A 239 9.19 -34.04 -34.74
N GLY A 240 7.93 -34.46 -34.68
CA GLY A 240 6.85 -33.69 -34.03
C GLY A 240 7.01 -33.59 -32.51
N MET A 241 7.53 -34.63 -31.86
CA MET A 241 7.84 -34.60 -30.42
C MET A 241 8.99 -33.62 -30.14
N ILE A 242 10.03 -33.61 -30.98
CA ILE A 242 11.15 -32.65 -30.85
C ILE A 242 10.66 -31.21 -31.03
N ALA A 243 9.85 -30.94 -32.06
CA ALA A 243 9.29 -29.60 -32.30
C ALA A 243 8.40 -29.12 -31.14
N SER A 244 7.58 -30.02 -30.59
CA SER A 244 6.76 -29.76 -29.40
C SER A 244 7.62 -29.50 -28.17
N PHE A 245 8.66 -30.32 -27.97
CA PHE A 245 9.56 -30.21 -26.83
C PHE A 245 10.37 -28.90 -26.85
N LEU A 246 10.86 -28.48 -28.02
CA LEU A 246 11.53 -27.19 -28.19
C LEU A 246 10.61 -26.00 -27.85
N THR A 247 9.31 -26.13 -28.15
CA THR A 247 8.31 -25.12 -27.79
C THR A 247 8.05 -25.10 -26.29
N LEU A 248 7.83 -26.27 -25.68
CA LEU A 248 7.63 -26.43 -24.23
C LEU A 248 8.85 -25.92 -23.45
N SER A 249 10.06 -26.19 -23.93
CA SER A 249 11.30 -25.72 -23.31
C SER A 249 11.36 -24.20 -23.16
N ARG A 250 10.83 -23.42 -24.11
CA ARG A 250 10.76 -21.95 -23.98
C ARG A 250 9.67 -21.53 -22.98
N GLY A 251 8.55 -22.25 -22.98
CA GLY A 251 7.47 -22.05 -22.00
C GLY A 251 7.91 -22.32 -20.55
N PHE A 252 8.95 -23.12 -20.35
CA PHE A 252 9.53 -23.42 -19.05
C PHE A 252 10.42 -22.30 -18.49
N THR A 253 11.13 -21.57 -19.36
CA THR A 253 12.08 -20.52 -18.95
C THR A 253 11.40 -19.19 -18.60
N ASN A 254 10.33 -18.81 -19.31
CA ASN A 254 9.66 -17.51 -19.12
C ASN A 254 9.09 -17.29 -17.70
N PRO A 255 8.37 -18.24 -17.06
CA PRO A 255 7.82 -18.06 -15.72
C PRO A 255 8.87 -17.74 -14.65
N ILE A 256 10.11 -18.25 -14.81
CA ILE A 256 11.21 -18.02 -13.87
C ILE A 256 11.60 -16.54 -13.82
N SER A 257 11.68 -15.91 -14.99
CA SER A 257 11.95 -14.47 -15.07
C SER A 257 10.82 -13.65 -14.45
N GLN A 258 9.56 -14.08 -14.62
CA GLN A 258 8.40 -13.41 -14.03
C GLN A 258 8.42 -13.47 -12.50
N ILE A 259 8.73 -14.64 -11.91
CA ILE A 259 8.86 -14.80 -10.45
C ILE A 259 9.88 -13.80 -9.87
N SER A 260 11.00 -13.60 -10.57
CA SER A 260 12.07 -12.69 -10.13
C SER A 260 11.61 -11.22 -10.12
N ASN A 261 10.94 -10.79 -11.19
CA ASN A 261 10.36 -9.44 -11.24
C ASN A 261 9.28 -9.25 -10.16
N GLN A 262 8.56 -10.32 -9.86
CA GLN A 262 7.40 -10.23 -9.00
C GLN A 262 7.74 -10.02 -7.52
N PHE A 263 8.90 -10.53 -7.10
CA PHE A 263 9.38 -10.43 -5.74
C PHE A 263 9.52 -8.98 -5.26
N ASN A 264 10.01 -8.08 -6.13
CA ASN A 264 10.17 -6.66 -5.78
C ASN A 264 8.83 -6.00 -5.43
N SER A 265 7.79 -6.22 -6.24
CA SER A 265 6.47 -5.63 -5.98
C SER A 265 5.85 -6.16 -4.68
N ILE A 266 6.12 -7.41 -4.30
CA ILE A 266 5.64 -7.98 -3.04
C ILE A 266 6.33 -7.28 -1.85
N VAL A 267 7.64 -7.07 -1.92
CA VAL A 267 8.38 -6.36 -0.86
C VAL A 267 7.88 -4.92 -0.71
N THR A 268 7.67 -4.19 -1.82
CA THR A 268 7.12 -2.82 -1.77
C THR A 268 5.70 -2.80 -1.19
N ALA A 269 4.84 -3.72 -1.60
CA ALA A 269 3.49 -3.79 -1.09
C ALA A 269 3.42 -4.20 0.39
N LEU A 270 4.35 -5.02 0.87
CA LEU A 270 4.44 -5.37 2.29
C LEU A 270 4.80 -4.14 3.15
N ALA A 271 5.68 -3.27 2.66
CA ALA A 271 6.00 -2.02 3.33
C ALA A 271 4.77 -1.09 3.40
N GLY A 272 4.04 -0.92 2.30
CA GLY A 272 2.78 -0.15 2.28
C GLY A 272 1.69 -0.77 3.16
N ALA A 273 1.53 -2.09 3.12
CA ALA A 273 0.58 -2.82 3.95
C ALA A 273 0.87 -2.64 5.44
N SER A 274 2.15 -2.69 5.85
CA SER A 274 2.57 -2.46 7.23
C SER A 274 2.12 -1.08 7.73
N ARG A 275 2.28 -0.02 6.91
CA ARG A 275 1.83 1.33 7.26
C ARG A 275 0.30 1.44 7.34
N ILE A 276 -0.42 0.80 6.41
CA ILE A 276 -1.89 0.77 6.43
C ILE A 276 -2.40 0.06 7.69
N PHE A 277 -1.84 -1.11 8.02
CA PHE A 277 -2.26 -1.85 9.23
C PHE A 277 -1.89 -1.08 10.50
N ALA A 278 -0.71 -0.47 10.58
CA ALA A 278 -0.35 0.39 11.70
C ALA A 278 -1.30 1.59 11.87
N PHE A 279 -1.80 2.17 10.76
CA PHE A 279 -2.83 3.21 10.79
C PHE A 279 -4.18 2.67 11.29
N MET A 280 -4.59 1.48 10.83
CA MET A 280 -5.86 0.86 11.26
C MET A 280 -5.83 0.41 12.72
N ASP A 281 -4.67 -0.02 13.20
CA ASP A 281 -4.43 -0.46 14.58
C ASP A 281 -4.17 0.71 15.54
N ALA A 282 -4.06 1.96 15.04
CA ALA A 282 -3.90 3.13 15.89
C ALA A 282 -5.08 3.28 16.86
N GLU A 283 -4.80 3.63 18.12
CA GLU A 283 -5.82 3.66 19.17
C GLU A 283 -6.82 4.81 18.92
N PRO A 284 -8.14 4.53 18.82
CA PRO A 284 -9.16 5.56 18.72
C PRO A 284 -9.21 6.45 19.96
N GLU A 285 -9.75 7.65 19.82
CA GLU A 285 -10.07 8.47 20.99
C GLU A 285 -11.19 7.79 21.79
N THR A 286 -10.94 7.50 23.07
CA THR A 286 -11.94 6.91 23.96
C THR A 286 -12.88 8.01 24.45
N ASP A 287 -14.18 7.85 24.17
CA ASP A 287 -15.23 8.66 24.78
C ASP A 287 -15.67 8.01 26.09
N ASP A 288 -14.94 8.31 27.16
CA ASP A 288 -15.27 7.87 28.53
C ASP A 288 -16.35 8.76 29.19
N GLY A 289 -16.95 9.68 28.43
CA GLY A 289 -18.03 10.53 28.87
C GLY A 289 -19.33 9.76 29.09
N TYR A 290 -19.98 9.98 30.24
CA TYR A 290 -21.28 9.39 30.60
C TYR A 290 -22.41 10.42 30.68
N VAL A 291 -22.08 11.71 30.71
CA VAL A 291 -23.01 12.84 30.60
C VAL A 291 -23.26 13.10 29.12
N THR A 292 -24.53 13.26 28.74
CA THR A 292 -24.92 13.56 27.35
C THR A 292 -25.72 14.85 27.28
N LEU A 293 -25.61 15.57 26.16
CA LEU A 293 -26.45 16.74 25.90
C LEU A 293 -27.72 16.30 25.17
N VAL A 294 -28.89 16.59 25.75
CA VAL A 294 -30.19 16.18 25.20
C VAL A 294 -31.12 17.37 25.02
N ASN A 295 -32.03 17.27 24.04
CA ASN A 295 -33.14 18.22 23.96
C ASN A 295 -34.05 18.02 25.17
N ALA A 296 -34.44 19.12 25.80
CA ALA A 296 -35.22 19.11 27.03
C ALA A 296 -36.47 19.96 26.88
N LYS A 297 -37.55 19.53 27.52
CA LYS A 297 -38.77 20.30 27.71
C LYS A 297 -38.98 20.54 29.20
N GLU A 298 -39.52 21.70 29.53
CA GLU A 298 -39.88 22.03 30.91
C GLU A 298 -41.36 21.70 31.12
N GLU A 299 -41.65 20.69 31.95
CA GLU A 299 -43.01 20.30 32.33
C GLU A 299 -43.13 20.38 33.86
N ASN A 300 -44.05 21.22 34.35
CA ASN A 300 -44.32 21.44 35.78
C ASN A 300 -43.10 21.85 36.62
N GLY A 301 -42.15 22.58 36.03
CA GLY A 301 -40.92 23.02 36.71
C GLY A 301 -39.81 21.96 36.77
N THR A 302 -40.02 20.81 36.13
CA THR A 302 -39.04 19.73 35.99
C THR A 302 -38.59 19.59 34.53
N LEU A 303 -37.29 19.41 34.32
CA LEU A 303 -36.71 19.18 33.00
C LEU A 303 -36.91 17.71 32.62
N ALA A 304 -37.53 17.48 31.47
CA ALA A 304 -37.72 16.16 30.88
C ALA A 304 -37.05 16.08 29.50
N GLU A 305 -36.42 14.96 29.18
CA GLU A 305 -35.83 14.69 27.87
C GLU A 305 -36.92 14.60 26.78
N THR A 306 -36.61 15.05 25.58
CA THR A 306 -37.54 14.97 24.45
C THR A 306 -36.84 14.72 23.12
N ASP A 307 -37.55 14.09 22.21
CA ASP A 307 -37.04 13.56 20.94
C ASP A 307 -36.98 14.64 19.84
N HIS A 308 -37.61 15.79 20.06
CA HIS A 308 -37.72 16.88 19.09
C HIS A 308 -37.13 18.19 19.63
N HIS A 309 -36.69 19.05 18.73
CA HIS A 309 -36.01 20.28 19.09
C HIS A 309 -36.97 21.31 19.73
N THR A 310 -36.75 21.61 21.01
CA THR A 310 -37.54 22.58 21.80
C THR A 310 -36.85 23.94 21.97
N GLY A 311 -35.58 24.05 21.55
CA GLY A 311 -34.72 25.22 21.82
C GLY A 311 -34.13 25.23 23.23
N LEU A 312 -34.46 24.23 24.06
CA LEU A 312 -33.93 24.03 25.40
C LEU A 312 -33.05 22.78 25.41
N TRP A 313 -31.82 22.94 25.89
CA TRP A 313 -30.86 21.85 26.03
C TRP A 313 -30.56 21.61 27.50
N ALA A 314 -30.44 20.34 27.88
CA ALA A 314 -30.03 19.95 29.22
C ALA A 314 -28.94 18.87 29.17
N TRP A 315 -28.04 18.93 30.15
CA TRP A 315 -27.09 17.87 30.44
C TRP A 315 -27.81 16.76 31.19
N LYS A 316 -27.80 15.56 30.61
CA LYS A 316 -28.28 14.32 31.21
C LYS A 316 -27.12 13.65 31.95
N HIS A 317 -27.19 13.63 33.27
CA HIS A 317 -26.19 13.00 34.14
C HIS A 317 -26.78 11.75 34.79
N PRO A 318 -26.39 10.54 34.32
CA PRO A 318 -26.79 9.29 34.94
C PRO A 318 -25.94 9.01 36.17
N HIS A 319 -26.59 8.74 37.30
CA HIS A 319 -25.95 8.37 38.56
C HIS A 319 -25.86 6.85 38.70
N GLY A 320 -24.90 6.37 39.49
CA GLY A 320 -24.68 4.93 39.71
C GLY A 320 -25.83 4.20 40.41
N ASP A 321 -26.78 4.94 40.99
CA ASP A 321 -28.01 4.43 41.61
C ASP A 321 -29.18 4.27 40.62
N GLY A 322 -28.97 4.58 39.34
CA GLY A 322 -29.97 4.53 38.28
C GLY A 322 -30.84 5.79 38.17
N THR A 323 -30.63 6.79 39.02
CA THR A 323 -31.30 8.09 38.89
C THR A 323 -30.63 8.95 37.82
N VAL A 324 -31.39 9.85 37.20
CA VAL A 324 -30.89 10.75 36.16
C VAL A 324 -31.21 12.18 36.55
N THR A 325 -30.19 13.04 36.57
CA THR A 325 -30.35 14.47 36.80
C THR A 325 -30.22 15.24 35.49
N TYR A 326 -31.16 16.13 35.23
CA TYR A 326 -31.12 17.04 34.09
C TYR A 326 -30.72 18.44 34.55
N THR A 327 -29.64 18.97 33.99
CA THR A 327 -29.16 20.34 34.29
C THR A 327 -29.25 21.20 33.04
N LYS A 328 -30.00 22.31 33.09
CA LYS A 328 -30.18 23.22 31.95
C LYS A 328 -28.83 23.78 31.47
N LEU A 329 -28.61 23.79 30.15
CA LEU A 329 -27.43 24.40 29.54
C LEU A 329 -27.51 25.93 29.70
N ALA A 330 -26.76 26.47 30.66
CA ALA A 330 -26.76 27.90 30.98
C ALA A 330 -25.62 28.70 30.33
N GLY A 331 -24.67 28.05 29.64
CA GLY A 331 -23.54 28.72 28.99
C GLY A 331 -22.40 29.19 29.91
N ARG A 332 -22.42 28.80 31.18
CA ARG A 332 -21.33 29.06 32.14
C ARG A 332 -20.13 28.15 31.86
N VAL A 333 -18.94 28.73 31.76
CA VAL A 333 -17.68 28.00 31.50
C VAL A 333 -16.72 28.20 32.67
N VAL A 334 -16.17 27.08 33.18
CA VAL A 334 -15.20 27.08 34.27
C VAL A 334 -14.01 26.19 33.91
N PHE A 335 -12.82 26.77 33.89
CA PHE A 335 -11.56 26.04 33.97
C PHE A 335 -11.06 26.12 35.42
N ASP A 336 -10.77 24.97 36.02
CA ASP A 336 -10.34 24.85 37.40
C ASP A 336 -9.02 24.08 37.45
N HIS A 337 -7.91 24.79 37.64
CA HIS A 337 -6.55 24.24 37.72
C HIS A 337 -6.25 23.29 36.53
N VAL A 338 -6.40 23.80 35.30
CA VAL A 338 -6.26 23.00 34.07
C VAL A 338 -4.84 23.08 33.52
N ASP A 339 -4.21 21.91 33.43
CA ASP A 339 -2.97 21.69 32.71
C ASP A 339 -3.20 21.03 31.34
N PHE A 340 -2.37 21.37 30.35
CA PHE A 340 -2.47 20.76 29.01
C PHE A 340 -1.15 20.73 28.23
N GLY A 341 -0.84 19.57 27.64
CA GLY A 341 0.24 19.34 26.70
C GLY A 341 -0.16 18.38 25.58
N TYR A 342 0.46 18.50 24.40
CA TYR A 342 0.26 17.56 23.28
C TYR A 342 1.05 16.26 23.46
N THR A 343 2.12 16.32 24.24
CA THR A 343 2.97 15.19 24.63
C THR A 343 3.19 15.27 26.14
N PRO A 344 3.35 14.13 26.85
CA PRO A 344 3.60 14.12 28.29
C PRO A 344 4.79 15.01 28.70
N ASP A 345 5.79 15.10 27.82
CA ASP A 345 7.04 15.81 28.08
C ASP A 345 6.98 17.32 27.83
N LYS A 346 5.88 17.81 27.24
CA LYS A 346 5.77 19.22 26.83
C LYS A 346 4.37 19.78 27.08
N GLU A 347 4.20 20.16 28.34
CA GLU A 347 3.05 20.92 28.82
C GLU A 347 3.16 22.38 28.37
N VAL A 348 2.02 23.01 28.09
CA VAL A 348 1.95 24.35 27.50
C VAL A 348 0.92 25.24 28.18
N LEU A 349 -0.15 24.66 28.73
CA LEU A 349 -0.97 25.35 29.72
C LEU A 349 -0.59 24.77 31.08
N HIS A 350 -0.31 25.66 32.02
CA HIS A 350 0.02 25.32 33.40
C HIS A 350 -0.96 26.04 34.31
N ASP A 351 -1.66 25.28 35.13
CA ASP A 351 -2.53 25.74 36.21
C ASP A 351 -3.51 26.85 35.82
N ILE A 352 -4.21 26.67 34.70
CA ILE A 352 -5.15 27.68 34.20
C ILE A 352 -6.48 27.57 34.93
N THR A 353 -6.81 28.64 35.65
CA THR A 353 -8.13 28.84 36.28
C THR A 353 -8.82 30.05 35.63
N LEU A 354 -10.00 29.82 35.05
CA LEU A 354 -10.76 30.83 34.31
C LEU A 354 -12.26 30.63 34.50
N TYR A 355 -12.98 31.72 34.70
CA TYR A 355 -14.43 31.73 34.88
C TYR A 355 -15.06 32.68 33.87
N ALA A 356 -16.10 32.23 33.16
CA ALA A 356 -16.90 33.06 32.27
C ALA A 356 -18.39 32.87 32.57
N GLU A 357 -19.06 33.98 32.88
CA GLU A 357 -20.51 33.99 33.12
C GLU A 357 -21.31 34.00 31.81
N PRO A 358 -22.55 33.52 31.81
CA PRO A 358 -23.40 33.52 30.62
C PRO A 358 -23.51 34.91 29.97
N GLY A 359 -23.23 34.99 28.67
CA GLY A 359 -23.26 36.25 27.91
C GLY A 359 -22.01 37.14 28.04
N GLN A 360 -21.03 36.77 28.88
CA GLN A 360 -19.78 37.50 29.03
C GLN A 360 -18.84 37.27 27.84
N LYS A 361 -18.30 38.36 27.26
CA LYS A 361 -17.29 38.29 26.20
C LYS A 361 -15.90 38.24 26.82
N VAL A 362 -15.19 37.13 26.64
CA VAL A 362 -13.82 36.92 27.12
C VAL A 362 -12.86 36.89 25.93
N ALA A 363 -11.77 37.66 26.00
CA ALA A 363 -10.75 37.71 24.94
C ALA A 363 -9.43 37.10 25.44
N PHE A 364 -8.91 36.12 24.71
CA PHE A 364 -7.58 35.56 24.96
C PHE A 364 -6.52 36.39 24.23
N VAL A 365 -5.62 37.05 24.98
CA VAL A 365 -4.56 37.93 24.44
C VAL A 365 -3.18 37.45 24.92
N GLY A 366 -2.14 37.62 24.10
CA GLY A 366 -0.78 37.16 24.41
C GLY A 366 0.15 37.19 23.20
N ALA A 367 1.42 36.81 23.36
CA ALA A 367 2.37 36.65 22.25
C ALA A 367 2.05 35.40 21.39
N THR A 368 2.54 35.34 20.15
CA THR A 368 2.44 34.14 19.30
C THR A 368 3.11 32.96 20.01
N GLY A 369 2.42 31.83 20.17
CA GLY A 369 2.91 30.67 20.93
C GLY A 369 2.46 30.58 22.40
N ALA A 370 1.82 31.61 22.96
CA ALA A 370 1.34 31.62 24.36
C ALA A 370 0.09 30.75 24.63
N GLY A 371 -0.32 29.87 23.71
CA GLY A 371 -1.45 28.96 23.93
C GLY A 371 -2.86 29.50 23.62
N LYS A 372 -3.03 30.69 23.04
CA LYS A 372 -4.36 31.28 22.75
C LYS A 372 -5.30 30.38 21.93
N THR A 373 -4.84 29.86 20.80
CA THR A 373 -5.61 28.94 19.94
C THR A 373 -5.89 27.61 20.66
N ARG A 374 -4.99 27.22 21.58
CA ARG A 374 -5.04 25.97 22.33
C ARG A 374 -6.15 25.98 23.40
N SER A 375 -6.34 27.11 24.07
CA SER A 375 -7.47 27.31 25.00
C SER A 375 -8.82 27.26 24.29
N GLN A 376 -8.90 27.75 23.04
CA GLN A 376 -10.11 27.65 22.21
C GLN A 376 -10.41 26.20 21.78
N THR A 377 -9.39 25.41 21.45
CA THR A 377 -9.59 23.98 21.12
C THR A 377 -10.05 23.19 22.35
N SER A 378 -9.46 23.45 23.54
CA SER A 378 -9.84 22.79 24.79
C SER A 378 -11.27 23.10 25.25
N SER A 379 -11.77 24.32 25.03
CA SER A 379 -13.17 24.66 25.35
C SER A 379 -14.20 23.90 24.50
N THR A 380 -13.79 23.29 23.38
CA THR A 380 -14.70 22.73 22.38
C THR A 380 -14.77 21.19 22.44
N ALA A 381 -14.32 20.55 23.53
CA ALA A 381 -14.32 19.08 23.74
C ALA A 381 -13.63 18.25 22.64
N PHE A 382 -12.77 18.88 21.82
CA PHE A 382 -12.07 18.23 20.71
C PHE A 382 -10.80 17.47 21.13
N THR A 383 -10.42 17.50 22.40
CA THR A 383 -9.22 16.78 22.88
C THR A 383 -9.40 16.37 24.33
N THR A 384 -9.22 15.08 24.61
CA THR A 384 -9.09 14.53 25.97
C THR A 384 -7.94 15.20 26.73
N LEU A 385 -8.25 15.88 27.85
CA LEU A 385 -7.26 16.50 28.74
C LEU A 385 -6.52 15.38 29.52
N PRO A 386 -5.19 15.20 29.38
CA PRO A 386 -4.46 14.09 30.03
C PRO A 386 -4.35 14.22 31.56
N THR A 387 -4.31 15.45 32.08
CA THR A 387 -3.96 15.75 33.49
C THR A 387 -4.89 16.72 34.22
N ALA A 388 -6.00 17.15 33.62
CA ALA A 388 -6.92 18.09 34.27
C ALA A 388 -7.78 17.40 35.36
N ARG A 389 -7.85 18.02 36.55
CA ARG A 389 -8.77 17.59 37.64
C ARG A 389 -10.24 17.86 37.29
N SER A 390 -10.57 18.96 36.62
CA SER A 390 -11.85 19.15 35.92
C SER A 390 -11.83 20.40 35.03
N ALA A 391 -12.43 20.33 33.84
CA ALA A 391 -12.91 21.52 33.14
C ALA A 391 -14.42 21.38 33.12
N THR A 392 -15.21 22.37 33.52
CA THR A 392 -16.62 22.20 33.84
C THR A 392 -17.46 23.19 33.04
N MET A 393 -18.41 22.70 32.24
CA MET A 393 -19.44 23.52 31.62
C MET A 393 -20.74 23.35 32.40
N ALA A 394 -21.32 24.46 32.90
CA ALA A 394 -22.57 24.46 33.65
C ALA A 394 -22.66 23.42 34.79
N SER A 395 -21.62 23.35 35.65
CA SER A 395 -21.49 22.43 36.80
C SER A 395 -21.25 20.94 36.49
N THR A 396 -21.05 20.57 35.22
CA THR A 396 -20.68 19.20 34.82
C THR A 396 -19.30 19.13 34.16
N SER A 397 -18.46 18.18 34.59
CA SER A 397 -17.09 18.03 34.05
C SER A 397 -17.13 17.61 32.57
N ILE A 398 -16.33 18.28 31.75
CA ILE A 398 -16.11 18.05 30.32
C ILE A 398 -15.50 16.67 30.09
N ARG A 399 -14.71 16.14 31.04
CA ARG A 399 -14.19 14.76 31.00
C ARG A 399 -15.29 13.72 31.12
N SER A 400 -16.37 14.06 31.82
CA SER A 400 -17.56 13.21 31.95
C SER A 400 -18.59 13.45 30.85
N ALA A 401 -18.43 14.44 29.98
CA ALA A 401 -19.35 14.72 28.88
C ALA A 401 -18.93 13.97 27.61
N ARG A 402 -19.88 13.26 26.97
CA ARG A 402 -19.64 12.64 25.67
C ARG A 402 -19.21 13.67 24.64
N GLN A 403 -18.32 13.30 23.72
CA GLN A 403 -17.74 14.17 22.68
C GLN A 403 -18.77 14.75 21.66
N ILE A 404 -20.07 14.57 21.87
CA ILE A 404 -21.18 15.08 21.04
C ILE A 404 -21.35 16.62 21.20
N CYS A 405 -20.33 17.35 21.66
CA CYS A 405 -20.36 18.81 21.82
C CYS A 405 -20.42 19.59 20.49
N ALA A 406 -20.23 18.94 19.33
CA ALA A 406 -20.25 19.60 18.03
C ALA A 406 -21.63 20.19 17.63
N ALA A 407 -22.73 19.73 18.23
CA ALA A 407 -24.08 20.22 17.88
C ALA A 407 -24.46 21.54 18.56
N ALA A 408 -23.87 21.87 19.73
CA ALA A 408 -24.25 23.05 20.51
C ALA A 408 -23.51 24.34 20.10
N SER A 409 -22.35 24.23 19.45
CA SER A 409 -21.60 25.41 18.98
C SER A 409 -22.26 26.07 17.76
N ALA A 410 -22.98 25.30 16.93
CA ALA A 410 -23.65 25.81 15.74
C ALA A 410 -24.86 26.72 16.06
N SER A 411 -25.58 26.46 17.16
CA SER A 411 -26.73 27.28 17.57
C SER A 411 -26.33 28.55 18.32
N CYS A 412 -25.20 28.53 19.04
CA CYS A 412 -24.69 29.70 19.77
C CYS A 412 -24.14 30.81 18.85
N SER A 413 -23.91 30.50 17.55
CA SER A 413 -23.47 31.48 16.54
C SER A 413 -24.61 32.22 15.82
N ARG A 414 -25.88 31.87 16.08
CA ARG A 414 -27.06 32.44 15.39
C ARG A 414 -27.92 33.38 16.26
N THR A 415 -27.38 33.88 17.35
CA THR A 415 -27.96 34.98 18.15
C THR A 415 -26.87 35.97 18.47
#